data_AF-A0A9X3BIT7-F1
#
_entry.id   AF-A0A9X3BIT7-F1
#
_cell.length_a   1.000
_cell.length_b   1.000
_cell.length_c   1.000
_cell.angle_alpha   90.00
_cell.angle_beta   90.00
_cell.angle_gamma   90.00
#
_symmetry.space_group_name_H-M   'P 1'
#
loop_
_entity.id
_entity.type
_entity.pdbx_description
1 polymer ?
#
loop_
_entity_poly.entity_id
_entity_poly.type
_entity_poly.pdbx_seq_one_letter_code
_entity_poly.pdbx_strand_id
1 'polypeptide(L)'
;MGIVKYLKLGRINLNPIVRQVEIAGSQFVLPYDQISDSEWGYVYEKYVGQILEDEGYEVRYNGFNGFFDNGIDLIAIKDGNINFIQCKFRNSVISKSAVEWILYKASNKLYEQYKLHHRKLFFTLIVNKKSVNFSKRKPKGFQLNFSDILKVEYPILQYYLDHNHIQNKITLQFREIEMVK
;
A
#
# COMPACT_ATOMS: atom_id res chain seq x y z
N MET A 1 10.08 -6.97 20.99
CA MET A 1 10.44 -7.72 19.76
C MET A 1 9.14 -8.33 19.22
N GLY A 2 8.45 -7.58 18.37
CA GLY A 2 7.01 -7.76 18.06
C GLY A 2 6.69 -8.80 16.98
N ILE A 3 5.47 -8.76 16.45
CA ILE A 3 4.95 -9.73 15.45
C ILE A 3 5.82 -9.83 14.18
N VAL A 4 6.55 -8.76 13.84
CA VAL A 4 7.35 -8.61 12.61
C VAL A 4 8.31 -9.77 12.34
N LYS A 5 8.95 -10.34 13.38
CA LYS A 5 9.88 -11.46 13.19
C LYS A 5 9.18 -12.73 12.73
N TYR A 6 7.91 -12.90 13.10
CA TYR A 6 7.11 -14.06 12.75
C TYR A 6 6.44 -13.91 11.37
N LEU A 7 6.14 -12.69 10.93
CA LEU A 7 5.60 -12.42 9.58
C LEU A 7 6.52 -12.89 8.45
N LYS A 8 7.83 -13.03 8.72
CA LYS A 8 8.83 -13.55 7.78
C LYS A 8 8.84 -15.07 7.69
N LEU A 9 8.28 -15.78 8.66
CA LEU A 9 8.38 -17.25 8.77
C LEU A 9 7.39 -17.99 7.88
N GLY A 10 6.29 -17.34 7.50
CA GLY A 10 5.25 -18.03 6.73
C GLY A 10 4.12 -17.11 6.32
N ARG A 11 3.04 -17.74 5.86
CA ARG A 11 1.79 -17.08 5.51
C ARG A 11 1.00 -16.76 6.77
N ILE A 12 0.43 -15.57 6.87
CA ILE A 12 -0.50 -15.24 7.94
C ILE A 12 -1.89 -15.78 7.60
N ASN A 13 -2.60 -16.22 8.64
CA ASN A 13 -4.03 -16.48 8.64
C ASN A 13 -4.68 -15.58 9.68
N LEU A 14 -5.66 -14.79 9.26
CA LEU A 14 -6.41 -13.91 10.13
C LEU A 14 -7.72 -14.60 10.50
N ASN A 15 -7.98 -14.72 11.80
CA ASN A 15 -9.25 -15.26 12.28
C ASN A 15 -10.04 -14.16 12.99
N PRO A 16 -10.98 -13.49 12.31
CA PRO A 16 -11.75 -12.39 12.90
C PRO A 16 -12.77 -12.87 13.95
N ILE A 17 -13.15 -14.16 13.94
CA ILE A 17 -14.11 -14.72 14.90
C ILE A 17 -13.45 -14.85 16.28
N VAL A 18 -12.29 -15.49 16.36
CA VAL A 18 -11.54 -15.62 17.63
C VAL A 18 -10.55 -14.47 17.85
N ARG A 19 -10.43 -13.55 16.90
CA ARG A 19 -9.61 -12.33 16.95
C ARG A 19 -8.13 -12.62 17.17
N GLN A 20 -7.53 -13.45 16.31
CA GLN A 20 -6.11 -13.79 16.38
C GLN A 20 -5.44 -13.89 15.00
N VAL A 21 -4.14 -13.64 14.96
CA VAL A 21 -3.26 -13.86 13.80
C VAL A 21 -2.46 -15.13 14.03
N GLU A 22 -2.47 -16.03 13.07
CA GLU A 22 -1.70 -17.27 13.07
C GLU A 22 -0.68 -17.24 11.94
N ILE A 23 0.49 -17.86 12.15
CA ILE A 23 1.47 -18.05 11.08
C ILE A 23 1.45 -19.52 10.67
N ALA A 24 0.99 -19.77 9.44
CA ALA A 24 0.90 -21.11 8.86
C ALA A 24 2.25 -21.81 8.91
N GLY A 25 2.24 -23.08 9.33
CA GLY A 25 3.46 -23.88 9.51
C GLY A 25 4.26 -23.56 10.77
N SER A 26 3.72 -22.74 11.69
CA SER A 26 4.32 -22.48 13.00
C SER A 26 3.29 -22.66 14.12
N GLN A 27 3.76 -22.75 15.37
CA GLN A 27 2.91 -22.69 16.56
C GLN A 27 2.62 -21.25 17.02
N PHE A 28 3.00 -20.24 16.22
CA PHE A 28 2.83 -18.84 16.60
C PHE A 28 1.40 -18.37 16.35
N VAL A 29 0.76 -17.95 17.44
CA VAL A 29 -0.58 -17.35 17.47
C VAL A 29 -0.49 -16.08 18.30
N LEU A 30 -1.05 -14.97 17.81
CA LEU A 30 -1.08 -13.70 18.52
C LEU A 30 -2.50 -13.10 18.51
N PRO A 31 -3.12 -12.92 19.69
CA PRO A 31 -4.40 -12.21 19.81
C PRO A 31 -4.34 -10.77 19.28
N TYR A 32 -5.44 -10.29 18.71
CA TYR A 32 -5.52 -8.97 18.07
C TYR A 32 -5.28 -7.78 19.02
N ASP A 33 -5.64 -7.94 20.29
CA ASP A 33 -5.46 -6.96 21.36
C ASP A 33 -3.99 -6.80 21.80
N GLN A 34 -3.14 -7.78 21.47
CA GLN A 34 -1.70 -7.73 21.70
C GLN A 34 -0.92 -7.15 20.52
N ILE A 35 -1.60 -6.83 19.41
CA ILE A 35 -0.98 -6.23 18.22
C ILE A 35 -1.22 -4.72 18.26
N SER A 36 -0.13 -3.95 18.36
CA SER A 36 -0.19 -2.50 18.31
C SER A 36 -0.62 -1.97 16.94
N ASP A 37 -1.11 -0.72 16.87
CA ASP A 37 -1.56 -0.12 15.61
C ASP A 37 -0.44 -0.04 14.54
N SER A 38 0.81 0.14 14.95
CA SER A 38 1.95 0.11 14.04
C SER A 38 2.22 -1.30 13.53
N GLU A 39 2.07 -2.31 14.38
CA GLU A 39 2.21 -3.72 14.00
C GLU A 39 1.10 -4.18 13.04
N TRP A 40 -0.10 -3.64 13.19
CA TRP A 40 -1.18 -3.85 12.23
C TRP A 40 -0.85 -3.36 10.82
N GLY A 41 0.01 -2.34 10.70
CA GLY A 41 0.58 -1.92 9.42
C GLY A 41 1.37 -3.06 8.75
N TYR A 42 2.29 -3.70 9.49
CA TYR A 42 3.08 -4.82 8.96
C TYR A 42 2.23 -6.07 8.68
N VAL A 43 1.22 -6.35 9.52
CA VAL A 43 0.27 -7.44 9.28
C VAL A 43 -0.50 -7.20 7.98
N TYR A 44 -0.94 -5.96 7.75
CA TYR A 44 -1.63 -5.58 6.52
C TYR A 44 -0.75 -5.65 5.29
N GLU A 45 0.51 -5.20 5.37
CA GLU A 45 1.49 -5.38 4.29
C GLU A 45 1.68 -6.86 3.94
N LYS A 46 1.79 -7.73 4.97
CA LYS A 46 1.90 -9.18 4.77
C LYS A 46 0.65 -9.75 4.09
N TYR A 47 -0.53 -9.38 4.57
CA TYR A 47 -1.83 -9.76 4.03
C TYR A 47 -1.98 -9.38 2.55
N VAL A 48 -1.72 -8.12 2.22
CA VAL A 48 -1.78 -7.60 0.85
C VAL A 48 -0.81 -8.36 -0.06
N GLY A 49 0.42 -8.60 0.41
CA GLY A 49 1.38 -9.38 -0.37
C GLY A 49 0.89 -10.80 -0.64
N GLN A 50 0.28 -11.48 0.33
CA GLN A 50 -0.27 -12.83 0.12
C GLN A 50 -1.43 -12.85 -0.88
N ILE A 51 -2.30 -11.84 -0.86
CA ILE A 51 -3.36 -11.69 -1.87
C ILE A 51 -2.75 -11.56 -3.27
N LEU A 52 -1.69 -10.76 -3.41
CA LEU A 52 -0.97 -10.60 -4.69
C LEU A 52 -0.26 -11.87 -5.12
N GLU A 53 0.37 -12.61 -4.20
CA GLU A 53 0.93 -13.94 -4.48
C GLU A 53 -0.13 -14.89 -5.02
N ASP A 54 -1.32 -14.91 -4.40
CA ASP A 54 -2.44 -15.77 -4.82
C ASP A 54 -3.00 -15.35 -6.19
N GLU A 55 -2.84 -14.08 -6.57
CA GLU A 55 -3.12 -13.56 -7.91
C GLU A 55 -2.02 -13.83 -8.94
N GLY A 56 -0.93 -14.50 -8.53
CA GLY A 56 0.17 -14.91 -9.40
C GLY A 56 1.27 -13.86 -9.56
N TYR A 57 1.39 -12.89 -8.66
CA TYR A 57 2.52 -11.97 -8.64
C TYR A 57 3.73 -12.60 -7.90
N GLU A 58 4.94 -12.35 -8.41
CA GLU A 58 6.15 -12.47 -7.58
C GLU A 58 6.21 -11.25 -6.66
N VAL A 59 6.09 -11.45 -5.35
CA VAL A 59 6.06 -10.36 -4.36
C VAL A 59 7.34 -10.31 -3.55
N ARG A 60 7.93 -9.12 -3.46
CA ARG A 60 9.05 -8.81 -2.56
C ARG A 60 8.57 -7.87 -1.46
N TYR A 61 8.73 -8.31 -0.22
CA TYR A 61 8.35 -7.55 0.96
C TYR A 61 9.49 -6.65 1.40
N ASN A 62 9.30 -5.33 1.27
CA ASN A 62 10.30 -4.32 1.61
C ASN A 62 10.02 -3.61 2.95
N GLY A 63 8.74 -3.57 3.37
CA GLY A 63 8.30 -2.88 4.60
C GLY A 63 8.88 -3.45 5.90
N PHE A 64 9.32 -4.72 5.91
CA PHE A 64 9.97 -5.33 7.08
C PHE A 64 11.40 -4.82 7.37
N ASN A 65 11.89 -3.83 6.61
CA ASN A 65 13.19 -3.19 6.77
C ASN A 65 13.13 -1.80 7.45
N GLY A 66 11.96 -1.37 7.94
CA GLY A 66 11.82 -0.15 8.75
C GLY A 66 12.06 1.16 7.95
N PHE A 67 12.74 2.14 8.56
CA PHE A 67 12.94 3.53 8.09
C PHE A 67 13.59 3.69 6.69
N PHE A 68 14.04 2.59 6.07
CA PHE A 68 14.69 2.56 4.76
C PHE A 68 13.76 2.14 3.60
N ASP A 69 12.45 1.99 3.87
CA ASP A 69 11.45 1.57 2.87
C ASP A 69 11.31 2.51 1.67
N ASN A 70 11.79 3.77 1.77
CA ASN A 70 11.57 4.84 0.79
C ASN A 70 10.10 4.97 0.37
N GLY A 71 9.15 4.69 1.27
CA GLY A 71 7.71 4.71 0.96
C GLY A 71 7.24 3.63 -0.02
N ILE A 72 7.95 2.50 -0.10
CA ILE A 72 7.57 1.32 -0.87
C ILE A 72 7.57 0.12 0.08
N ASP A 73 6.38 -0.40 0.37
CA ASP A 73 6.21 -1.52 1.30
C ASP A 73 6.35 -2.86 0.57
N LEU A 74 5.84 -2.95 -0.66
CA LEU A 74 5.91 -4.16 -1.50
C LEU A 74 6.38 -3.82 -2.93
N ILE A 75 7.02 -4.78 -3.58
CA ILE A 75 7.29 -4.76 -5.02
C ILE A 75 6.70 -6.03 -5.60
N ALA A 76 5.71 -5.89 -6.49
CA ALA A 76 5.02 -7.01 -7.12
C ALA A 76 5.34 -7.04 -8.62
N ILE A 77 5.68 -8.20 -9.15
CA ILE A 77 6.03 -8.40 -10.56
C ILE A 77 5.11 -9.44 -11.17
N LYS A 78 4.49 -9.11 -12.31
CA LYS A 78 3.66 -10.04 -13.09
C LYS A 78 3.71 -9.65 -14.56
N ASP A 79 3.87 -10.64 -15.44
CA ASP A 79 3.94 -10.45 -16.90
C ASP A 79 4.97 -9.38 -17.32
N GLY A 80 6.10 -9.32 -16.62
CA GLY A 80 7.16 -8.33 -16.86
C GLY A 80 6.83 -6.90 -16.40
N ASN A 81 5.67 -6.63 -15.83
CA ASN A 81 5.36 -5.33 -15.23
C ASN A 81 5.84 -5.27 -13.78
N ILE A 82 6.52 -4.18 -13.41
CA ILE A 82 6.91 -3.92 -12.02
C ILE A 82 5.93 -2.93 -11.40
N ASN A 83 5.28 -3.35 -10.32
CA ASN A 83 4.40 -2.51 -9.52
C ASN A 83 5.01 -2.29 -8.13
N PHE A 84 5.31 -1.04 -7.82
CA PHE A 84 5.73 -0.61 -6.49
C PHE A 84 4.49 -0.27 -5.68
N ILE A 85 4.43 -0.65 -4.41
CA ILE A 85 3.20 -0.60 -3.65
C ILE A 85 3.44 0.06 -2.30
N GLN A 86 2.62 1.05 -1.97
CA GLN A 86 2.50 1.59 -0.62
C GLN A 86 1.14 1.17 -0.06
N CYS A 87 1.18 0.45 1.06
CA CYS A 87 0.03 0.10 1.88
C CYS A 87 -0.24 1.19 2.92
N LYS A 88 -1.53 1.46 3.18
CA LYS A 88 -1.97 2.26 4.33
C LYS A 88 -3.14 1.58 5.03
N PHE A 89 -2.82 1.00 6.18
CA PHE A 89 -3.78 0.42 7.11
C PHE A 89 -4.08 1.39 8.24
N ARG A 90 -5.04 2.29 8.06
CA ARG A 90 -5.47 3.24 9.09
C ARG A 90 -6.98 3.48 9.01
N ASN A 91 -7.61 3.69 10.15
CA ASN A 91 -9.02 4.13 10.23
C ASN A 91 -9.12 5.66 10.22
N SER A 92 -8.39 6.31 9.31
CA SER A 92 -8.34 7.76 9.21
C SER A 92 -8.32 8.22 7.76
N VAL A 93 -8.90 9.38 7.51
CA VAL A 93 -8.86 10.04 6.21
C VAL A 93 -7.42 10.44 5.87
N ILE A 94 -6.99 10.10 4.66
CA ILE A 94 -5.72 10.50 4.08
C ILE A 94 -5.86 11.95 3.59
N SER A 95 -4.99 12.82 4.08
CA SER A 95 -4.94 14.23 3.69
C SER A 95 -4.12 14.43 2.41
N LYS A 96 -4.25 15.62 1.80
CA LYS A 96 -3.40 16.03 0.67
C LYS A 96 -1.91 15.94 1.02
N SER A 97 -1.50 16.45 2.18
CA SER A 97 -0.11 16.42 2.62
C SER A 97 0.40 15.00 2.84
N ALA A 98 -0.46 14.07 3.28
CA ALA A 98 -0.09 12.66 3.38
C ALA A 98 0.13 12.04 1.99
N VAL A 99 -0.69 12.39 0.99
CA VAL A 99 -0.48 11.99 -0.41
C VAL A 99 0.85 12.53 -0.95
N GLU A 100 1.11 13.83 -0.79
CA GLU A 100 2.36 14.48 -1.21
C GLU A 100 3.57 13.81 -0.55
N TRP A 101 3.46 13.45 0.73
CA TRP A 101 4.53 12.77 1.45
C TRP A 101 4.80 11.34 0.96
N ILE A 102 3.74 10.57 0.66
CA ILE A 102 3.86 9.23 0.06
C ILE A 102 4.62 9.32 -1.27
N LEU A 103 4.23 10.26 -2.13
CA LEU A 103 4.84 10.43 -3.45
C LEU A 103 6.28 10.93 -3.36
N TYR A 104 6.55 11.88 -2.45
CA TYR A 104 7.90 12.36 -2.18
C TYR A 104 8.83 11.23 -1.74
N LYS A 105 8.42 10.40 -0.77
CA LYS A 105 9.25 9.29 -0.29
C LYS A 105 9.61 8.30 -1.40
N ALA A 106 8.64 7.92 -2.22
CA ALA A 106 8.84 6.93 -3.29
C ALA A 106 9.60 7.48 -4.50
N SER A 107 9.58 8.81 -4.71
CA SER A 107 10.06 9.46 -5.94
C SER A 107 11.47 9.04 -6.36
N ASN A 108 12.45 9.13 -5.46
CA ASN A 108 13.85 8.80 -5.75
C ASN A 108 14.00 7.33 -6.17
N LYS A 109 13.38 6.41 -5.43
CA LYS A 109 13.48 4.97 -5.72
C LYS A 109 12.82 4.64 -7.05
N LEU A 110 11.64 5.18 -7.31
CA LEU A 110 10.93 4.98 -8.58
C LEU A 110 11.74 5.52 -9.77
N TYR A 111 12.36 6.69 -9.62
CA TYR A 111 13.19 7.29 -10.67
C TYR A 111 14.42 6.45 -10.99
N GLU A 112 15.13 5.95 -9.97
CA GLU A 112 16.29 5.07 -10.17
C GLU A 112 15.89 3.73 -10.81
N GLN A 113 14.76 3.16 -10.41
CA GLN A 113 14.24 1.95 -11.06
C GLN A 113 13.83 2.21 -12.51
N TYR A 114 13.24 3.37 -12.81
CA TYR A 114 12.91 3.73 -14.17
C TYR A 114 14.17 3.82 -15.05
N LYS A 115 15.25 4.44 -14.56
CA LYS A 115 16.54 4.50 -15.28
C LYS A 115 17.12 3.11 -15.54
N LEU A 116 17.01 2.19 -14.58
CA LEU A 116 17.58 0.85 -14.72
C LEU A 116 16.83 -0.01 -15.74
N HIS A 117 15.50 0.07 -15.76
CA HIS A 117 14.68 -0.81 -16.59
C HIS A 117 14.23 -0.17 -17.91
N HIS A 118 14.34 1.17 -18.05
CA HIS A 118 13.89 1.95 -19.20
C HIS A 118 12.45 1.64 -19.67
N ARG A 119 11.58 1.23 -18.74
CA ARG A 119 10.18 0.87 -19.01
C ARG A 119 9.25 1.60 -18.07
N LYS A 120 7.99 1.67 -18.46
CA LYS A 120 6.92 2.25 -17.66
C LYS A 120 6.79 1.48 -16.34
N LEU A 121 6.76 2.21 -15.23
CA LEU A 121 6.59 1.65 -13.89
C LEU A 121 5.20 1.98 -13.34
N PHE A 122 4.74 1.17 -12.39
CA PHE A 122 3.49 1.41 -11.67
C PHE A 122 3.79 1.70 -10.20
N PHE A 123 3.06 2.65 -9.62
CA PHE A 123 3.07 2.87 -8.18
C PHE A 123 1.63 2.83 -7.68
N THR A 124 1.31 1.82 -6.87
CA THR A 124 -0.04 1.59 -6.38
C THR A 124 -0.18 1.96 -4.90
N LEU A 125 -1.12 2.83 -4.59
CA LEU A 125 -1.58 3.05 -3.22
C LEU A 125 -2.68 2.04 -2.89
N ILE A 126 -2.42 1.18 -1.91
CA ILE A 126 -3.36 0.18 -1.41
C ILE A 126 -3.86 0.59 -0.02
N VAL A 127 -5.18 0.65 0.14
CA VAL A 127 -5.82 0.98 1.43
C VAL A 127 -6.84 -0.07 1.81
N ASN A 128 -7.11 -0.17 3.12
CA ASN A 128 -8.06 -1.14 3.64
C ASN A 128 -9.48 -0.89 3.13
N LYS A 129 -9.90 0.39 3.22
CA LYS A 129 -11.26 0.79 2.87
C LYS A 129 -11.30 2.22 2.37
N LYS A 130 -11.51 2.41 1.07
CA LYS A 130 -11.57 3.70 0.37
C LYS A 130 -12.56 4.65 1.04
N SER A 131 -13.73 4.16 1.46
CA SER A 131 -14.76 5.00 2.08
C SER A 131 -14.36 5.55 3.46
N VAL A 132 -13.40 4.91 4.13
CA VAL A 132 -12.84 5.36 5.42
C VAL A 132 -11.61 6.25 5.16
N ASN A 133 -10.79 5.87 4.18
CA ASN A 133 -9.51 6.52 3.92
C ASN A 133 -9.61 7.77 3.05
N PHE A 134 -10.70 7.98 2.32
CA PHE A 134 -10.87 9.17 1.50
C PHE A 134 -12.21 9.85 1.77
N SER A 135 -12.18 11.17 1.91
CA SER A 135 -13.40 11.98 2.03
C SER A 135 -13.98 12.30 0.65
N LYS A 136 -15.31 12.29 0.54
CA LYS A 136 -16.04 12.83 -0.62
C LYS A 136 -16.07 14.36 -0.63
N ARG A 137 -15.75 15.01 0.50
CA ARG A 137 -15.73 16.47 0.62
C ARG A 137 -14.52 17.05 -0.11
N LYS A 138 -14.77 17.97 -1.04
CA LYS A 138 -13.73 18.76 -1.69
C LYS A 138 -13.13 19.77 -0.69
N PRO A 139 -11.81 19.78 -0.45
CA PRO A 139 -11.19 20.78 0.43
C PRO A 139 -11.36 22.21 -0.14
N LYS A 140 -11.47 23.20 0.74
CA LYS A 140 -11.60 24.62 0.32
C LYS A 140 -10.36 25.04 -0.47
N GLY A 141 -10.56 25.71 -1.61
CA GLY A 141 -9.47 26.15 -2.48
C GLY A 141 -8.77 25.04 -3.27
N PHE A 142 -9.27 23.80 -3.21
CA PHE A 142 -8.71 22.68 -3.94
C PHE A 142 -9.12 22.72 -5.41
N GLN A 143 -8.17 22.87 -6.32
CA GLN A 143 -8.41 22.76 -7.76
C GLN A 143 -7.89 21.39 -8.22
N LEU A 144 -8.77 20.60 -8.83
CA LEU A 144 -8.40 19.38 -9.55
C LEU A 144 -8.05 19.83 -10.96
N ASN A 145 -6.79 19.66 -11.37
CA ASN A 145 -6.29 20.22 -12.62
C ASN A 145 -6.19 19.20 -13.77
N PHE A 146 -6.70 17.97 -13.62
CA PHE A 146 -6.33 16.91 -14.56
C PHE A 146 -7.52 16.06 -15.02
N SER A 147 -7.66 16.05 -16.36
CA SER A 147 -8.46 15.23 -17.29
C SER A 147 -9.87 14.75 -16.92
N ASP A 148 -10.83 14.97 -17.82
CA ASP A 148 -12.21 14.47 -17.74
C ASP A 148 -12.35 12.95 -17.91
N ILE A 149 -11.25 12.19 -18.01
CA ILE A 149 -11.30 10.82 -18.52
C ILE A 149 -11.74 9.82 -17.44
N LEU A 150 -11.48 10.08 -16.14
CA LEU A 150 -11.95 9.24 -15.04
C LEU A 150 -12.16 10.08 -13.77
N LYS A 151 -13.36 10.66 -13.58
CA LYS A 151 -13.71 11.35 -12.33
C LYS A 151 -14.00 10.32 -11.23
N VAL A 152 -13.13 10.23 -10.24
CA VAL A 152 -13.34 9.45 -9.02
C VAL A 152 -14.06 10.33 -7.99
N GLU A 153 -15.01 9.73 -7.27
CA GLU A 153 -15.87 10.41 -6.28
C GLU A 153 -15.10 11.07 -5.12
N TYR A 154 -13.83 10.71 -4.94
CA TYR A 154 -13.00 11.10 -3.80
C TYR A 154 -11.90 12.09 -4.23
N PRO A 155 -12.02 13.41 -3.95
CA PRO A 155 -11.12 14.42 -4.51
C PRO A 155 -9.64 14.22 -4.17
N ILE A 156 -9.31 13.72 -2.99
CA ILE A 156 -7.91 13.47 -2.60
C ILE A 156 -7.35 12.23 -3.32
N LEU A 157 -8.18 11.21 -3.56
CA LEU A 157 -7.78 10.05 -4.35
C LEU A 157 -7.59 10.43 -5.82
N GLN A 158 -8.50 11.24 -6.36
CA GLN A 158 -8.36 11.80 -7.70
C GLN A 158 -7.04 12.56 -7.83
N TYR A 159 -6.76 13.44 -6.86
CA TYR A 159 -5.50 14.17 -6.81
C TYR A 159 -4.28 13.26 -6.78
N TYR A 160 -4.30 12.15 -6.03
CA TYR A 160 -3.23 11.16 -6.08
C TYR A 160 -3.07 10.57 -7.47
N LEU A 161 -4.15 10.08 -8.11
CA LEU A 161 -4.08 9.44 -9.42
C LEU A 161 -3.60 10.40 -10.52
N ASP A 162 -3.96 11.67 -10.40
CA ASP A 162 -3.58 12.73 -11.33
C ASP A 162 -2.17 13.28 -11.07
N HIS A 163 -1.56 12.95 -9.93
CA HIS A 163 -0.26 13.49 -9.51
C HIS A 163 0.89 12.86 -10.29
N ASN A 164 0.97 13.11 -11.60
CA ASN A 164 2.01 12.51 -12.43
C ASN A 164 3.15 13.50 -12.69
N HIS A 165 4.01 13.69 -11.68
CA HIS A 165 5.13 14.64 -11.73
C HIS A 165 6.33 14.18 -12.57
N ILE A 166 6.25 13.04 -13.26
CA ILE A 166 7.37 12.49 -14.04
C ILE A 166 6.84 11.98 -15.39
N GLN A 167 6.73 12.90 -16.36
CA GLN A 167 6.56 12.67 -17.81
C GLN A 167 6.17 11.23 -18.21
N ASN A 168 4.91 10.78 -18.09
CA ASN A 168 4.42 9.46 -18.56
C ASN A 168 5.25 8.19 -18.16
N LYS A 169 6.23 8.30 -17.26
CA LYS A 169 7.19 7.23 -16.92
C LYS A 169 6.67 6.35 -15.80
N ILE A 170 5.91 6.93 -14.89
CA ILE A 170 5.26 6.25 -13.78
C ILE A 170 3.75 6.37 -13.97
N THR A 171 3.01 5.32 -13.64
CA THR A 171 1.55 5.36 -13.56
C THR A 171 1.12 5.11 -12.13
N LEU A 172 0.41 6.10 -11.59
CA LEU A 172 -0.18 6.00 -10.26
C LEU A 172 -1.47 5.19 -10.35
N GLN A 173 -1.62 4.24 -9.43
CA GLN A 173 -2.75 3.34 -9.37
C GLN A 173 -3.30 3.27 -7.95
N PHE A 174 -4.56 2.89 -7.84
CA PHE A 174 -5.21 2.72 -6.55
C PHE A 174 -5.88 1.37 -6.49
N ARG A 175 -5.83 0.74 -5.31
CA ARG A 175 -6.57 -0.48 -5.05
C ARG A 175 -7.07 -0.52 -3.61
N GLU A 176 -8.27 -1.03 -3.42
CA GLU A 176 -8.82 -1.38 -2.11
C GLU A 176 -8.62 -2.88 -1.88
N ILE A 177 -8.06 -3.27 -0.74
CA ILE A 177 -7.96 -4.66 -0.30
C ILE A 177 -8.40 -4.69 1.16
N GLU A 178 -9.61 -5.19 1.40
CA GLU A 178 -10.17 -5.21 2.75
C GLU A 178 -9.57 -6.37 3.56
N MET A 179 -9.01 -6.03 4.72
CA MET A 179 -8.54 -6.91 5.77
C MET A 179 -9.44 -6.72 6.99
N VAL A 180 -10.18 -7.76 7.34
CA VAL A 180 -11.14 -7.73 8.45
C VAL A 180 -10.42 -8.07 9.76
N LYS A 181 -10.48 -7.14 10.73
CA LYS A 181 -9.95 -7.24 12.11
C LYS A 181 -11.11 -7.15 13.12
#